data_AF-A0A9D5BSM3-F1
#
_entry.id   AF-A0A9D5BSM3-F1
#
_cell.length_a   1.000
_cell.length_b   1.000
_cell.length_c   1.000
_cell.angle_alpha   90.00
_cell.angle_beta   90.00
_cell.angle_gamma   90.00
#
_symmetry.space_group_name_H-M   'P 1'
#
loop_
_entity.id
_entity.type
_entity.pdbx_description
1 polymer ?
#
loop_
_entity_poly.entity_id
_entity_poly.type
_entity_poly.pdbx_seq_one_letter_code
_entity_poly.pdbx_strand_id
1 'polypeptide(L)'
;MEADHKLKLLFLCLLMTITIPALKANIGDFDEEWEADRKKPKSLRKRPTKPEPLHITTHLNRQVHRLQNPIDACWRCDPNWDQDRQKLADCALGFGHETTGGKGGRIYTVTDPSDDNVLEPDEGTLRWAVIQPEPLWIIFKDDMKIELKEELMVTSNKTIDARGCNVHIEGGAQITLQYVQNIIICNLHVRDTVSKEGGMVRGLDGSLWTTYSQRW
;
A
#
# COMPACT_ATOMS: atom_id res chain seq x y z
N MET A 1 -3.76 59.47 -12.32
CA MET A 1 -3.75 58.20 -11.56
C MET A 1 -3.37 56.99 -12.43
N GLU A 2 -3.70 56.97 -13.73
CA GLU A 2 -3.35 55.87 -14.66
C GLU A 2 -1.83 55.73 -14.95
N ALA A 3 -1.12 56.85 -15.13
CA ALA A 3 0.29 56.85 -15.57
C ALA A 3 1.26 56.35 -14.49
N ASP A 4 1.00 56.68 -13.22
CA ASP A 4 1.80 56.21 -12.07
C ASP A 4 1.75 54.70 -11.90
N HIS A 5 0.59 54.08 -12.18
CA HIS A 5 0.45 52.64 -12.02
C HIS A 5 1.20 51.87 -13.11
N LYS A 6 1.19 52.39 -14.36
CA LYS A 6 1.97 51.83 -15.46
C LYS A 6 3.47 51.96 -15.24
N LEU A 7 3.93 53.07 -14.67
CA LEU A 7 5.34 53.27 -14.34
C LEU A 7 5.80 52.35 -13.20
N LYS A 8 4.99 52.19 -12.14
CA LYS A 8 5.27 51.26 -11.04
C LYS A 8 5.24 49.80 -11.49
N LEU A 9 4.34 49.44 -12.41
CA LEU A 9 4.28 48.11 -13.00
C LEU A 9 5.51 47.83 -13.88
N LEU A 10 5.97 48.82 -14.65
CA LEU A 10 7.22 48.72 -15.41
C LEU A 10 8.44 48.51 -14.52
N PHE A 11 8.53 49.24 -13.40
CA PHE A 11 9.60 49.05 -12.41
C PHE A 11 9.52 47.68 -11.72
N LEU A 12 8.32 47.18 -11.42
CA LEU A 12 8.12 45.84 -10.85
C LEU A 12 8.54 44.75 -11.84
N CYS A 13 8.19 44.88 -13.13
CA CYS A 13 8.63 43.96 -14.18
C CYS A 13 10.15 44.00 -14.38
N LEU A 14 10.77 45.16 -14.32
CA LEU A 14 12.23 45.30 -14.41
C LEU A 14 12.93 44.67 -13.20
N LEU A 15 12.40 44.82 -11.98
CA LEU A 15 12.94 44.16 -10.78
C LEU A 15 12.81 42.63 -10.85
N MET A 16 11.70 42.11 -11.40
CA MET A 16 11.46 40.67 -11.55
C MET A 16 12.36 40.03 -12.62
N THR A 17 12.81 40.78 -13.64
CA THR A 17 13.70 40.22 -14.68
C THR A 17 15.16 40.12 -14.24
N ILE A 18 15.59 40.92 -13.26
CA ILE A 18 16.97 40.94 -12.74
C ILE A 18 17.19 39.84 -11.68
N THR A 19 16.13 39.34 -11.03
CA THR A 19 16.23 38.27 -10.02
C THR A 19 16.22 36.86 -10.61
N ILE A 20 15.70 36.67 -11.82
CA ILE A 20 15.61 35.36 -12.49
C ILE A 20 16.99 34.72 -12.77
N PRO A 21 18.05 35.44 -13.19
CA PRO A 21 19.35 34.82 -13.46
C PRO A 21 20.10 34.33 -12.21
N ALA A 22 19.70 34.76 -11.01
CA ALA A 22 20.36 34.36 -9.76
C ALA A 22 19.82 33.02 -9.18
N LEU A 23 18.70 32.52 -9.70
CA LEU A 23 18.20 31.18 -9.39
C LEU A 23 18.86 30.15 -10.33
N LYS A 24 20.18 29.99 -10.21
CA LYS A 24 20.86 28.80 -10.73
C LYS A 24 20.36 27.60 -9.93
N ALA A 25 19.34 26.91 -10.45
CA ALA A 25 19.13 25.53 -10.07
C ALA A 25 20.42 24.77 -10.42
N ASN A 26 20.98 24.03 -9.46
CA ASN A 26 22.22 23.26 -9.64
C ASN A 26 21.98 22.03 -10.53
N ILE A 27 21.61 22.27 -11.78
CA ILE A 27 21.35 21.29 -12.84
C ILE A 27 22.58 21.16 -13.77
N GLY A 28 23.50 22.13 -13.74
CA GLY A 28 24.60 22.25 -14.69
C GLY A 28 25.69 21.17 -14.61
N ASP A 29 25.88 20.50 -13.48
CA ASP A 29 26.96 19.51 -13.31
C ASP A 29 26.77 18.27 -14.22
N PHE A 30 25.53 17.91 -14.56
CA PHE A 30 25.27 16.77 -15.43
C PHE A 30 25.43 17.09 -16.92
N ASP A 31 25.31 18.35 -17.32
CA ASP A 31 25.36 18.74 -18.74
C ASP A 31 26.80 18.95 -19.24
N GLU A 32 27.77 19.24 -18.36
CA GLU A 32 29.15 19.52 -18.76
C GLU A 32 29.84 18.34 -19.49
N GLU A 33 29.63 17.10 -19.04
CA GLU A 33 30.21 15.94 -19.73
C GLU A 33 29.57 15.74 -21.13
N TRP A 34 28.25 15.94 -21.23
CA TRP A 34 27.50 15.79 -22.48
C TRP A 34 27.79 16.94 -23.46
N GLU A 35 27.97 18.15 -22.97
CA GLU A 35 28.46 19.32 -23.70
C GLU A 35 29.87 19.07 -24.25
N ALA A 36 30.78 18.59 -23.41
CA ALA A 36 32.17 18.30 -23.79
C ALA A 36 32.24 17.18 -24.85
N ASP A 37 31.42 16.14 -24.72
CA ASP A 37 31.37 15.06 -25.71
C ASP A 37 30.74 15.52 -27.05
N ARG A 38 29.72 16.39 -27.00
CA ARG A 38 29.13 17.01 -28.21
C ARG A 38 30.14 17.85 -29.00
N LYS A 39 31.10 18.49 -28.31
CA LYS A 39 32.18 19.28 -28.92
C LYS A 39 33.29 18.43 -29.54
N LYS A 40 33.39 17.13 -29.22
CA LYS A 40 34.35 16.23 -29.87
C LYS A 40 33.97 15.93 -31.32
N PRO A 41 34.97 15.75 -32.22
CA PRO A 41 34.70 15.33 -33.59
C PRO A 41 33.99 13.96 -33.61
N LYS A 42 33.11 13.73 -34.60
CA LYS A 42 32.23 12.54 -34.67
C LYS A 42 32.97 11.19 -34.54
N SER A 43 34.24 11.13 -34.95
CA SER A 43 35.10 9.95 -34.83
C SER A 43 35.54 9.64 -33.38
N LEU A 44 35.51 10.62 -32.49
CA LEU A 44 35.95 10.55 -31.09
C LEU A 44 34.81 10.74 -30.07
N ARG A 45 33.58 10.98 -30.54
CA ARG A 45 32.40 10.98 -29.65
C ARG A 45 32.25 9.60 -29.02
N LYS A 46 32.08 9.55 -27.70
CA LYS A 46 31.74 8.29 -27.05
C LYS A 46 30.38 7.88 -27.64
N ARG A 47 30.33 6.72 -28.30
CA ARG A 47 29.02 6.16 -28.66
C ARG A 47 28.31 5.89 -27.35
N PRO A 48 27.02 6.25 -27.20
CA PRO A 48 26.25 5.79 -26.05
C PRO A 48 26.30 4.27 -26.12
N THR A 49 27.12 3.67 -25.26
CA THR A 49 27.11 2.24 -25.04
C THR A 49 25.74 1.99 -24.45
N LYS A 50 24.82 1.47 -25.27
CA LYS A 50 23.53 1.05 -24.76
C LYS A 50 23.86 -0.06 -23.77
N PRO A 51 23.77 0.19 -22.46
CA PRO A 51 24.07 -0.85 -21.51
C PRO A 51 23.11 -1.99 -21.82
N GLU A 52 23.63 -3.22 -21.77
CA GLU A 52 22.81 -4.39 -22.05
C GLU A 52 21.56 -4.31 -21.16
N PRO A 53 20.34 -4.43 -21.70
CA PRO A 53 19.13 -4.19 -20.91
C PRO A 53 19.12 -4.96 -19.59
N LEU A 54 19.68 -6.18 -19.61
CA LEU A 54 19.84 -7.03 -18.44
C LEU A 54 20.76 -6.42 -17.35
N HIS A 55 21.81 -5.71 -17.73
CA HIS A 55 22.73 -5.06 -16.79
C HIS A 55 22.05 -3.89 -16.07
N ILE A 56 21.25 -3.10 -16.77
CA ILE A 56 20.50 -1.99 -16.15
C ILE A 56 19.40 -2.51 -15.24
N THR A 57 18.62 -3.50 -15.68
CA THR A 57 17.56 -4.07 -14.86
C THR A 57 18.13 -4.74 -13.61
N THR A 58 19.23 -5.49 -13.73
CA THR A 58 19.86 -6.13 -12.56
C THR A 58 20.51 -5.13 -11.62
N HIS A 59 21.13 -4.07 -12.12
CA HIS A 59 21.72 -3.02 -11.29
C HIS A 59 20.65 -2.24 -10.53
N LEU A 60 19.57 -1.81 -11.22
CA LEU A 60 18.45 -1.11 -10.59
C LEU A 60 17.76 -2.00 -9.55
N ASN A 61 17.46 -3.27 -9.88
CA ASN A 61 16.88 -4.20 -8.92
C ASN A 61 17.76 -4.33 -7.67
N ARG A 62 19.08 -4.48 -7.84
CA ARG A 62 20.03 -4.56 -6.71
C ARG A 62 20.01 -3.30 -5.84
N GLN A 63 19.96 -2.12 -6.45
CA GLN A 63 19.88 -0.86 -5.70
C GLN A 63 18.56 -0.76 -4.94
N VAL A 64 17.43 -1.11 -5.57
CA VAL A 64 16.11 -1.16 -4.93
C VAL A 64 16.11 -2.12 -3.74
N HIS A 65 16.67 -3.34 -3.89
CA HIS A 65 16.80 -4.30 -2.79
C HIS A 65 17.61 -3.75 -1.61
N ARG A 66 18.65 -2.95 -1.87
CA ARG A 66 19.48 -2.32 -0.83
C ARG A 66 18.81 -1.15 -0.10
N LEU A 67 17.81 -0.54 -0.72
CA LEU A 67 17.08 0.61 -0.19
C LEU A 67 15.75 0.21 0.48
N GLN A 68 15.39 -1.06 0.40
CA GLN A 68 14.15 -1.56 1.00
C GLN A 68 14.28 -1.59 2.54
N ASN A 69 13.19 -1.26 3.25
CA ASN A 69 13.15 -1.45 4.70
C ASN A 69 13.28 -2.96 5.05
N PRO A 70 13.79 -3.31 6.25
CA PRO A 70 14.07 -4.70 6.61
C PRO A 70 12.88 -5.67 6.51
N ILE A 71 11.66 -5.20 6.81
CA ILE A 71 10.43 -6.02 6.75
C ILE A 71 10.16 -6.40 5.29
N ASP A 72 10.12 -5.41 4.40
CA ASP A 72 9.88 -5.65 2.98
C ASP A 72 11.03 -6.41 2.32
N ALA A 73 12.27 -6.17 2.74
CA ALA A 73 13.42 -6.91 2.22
C ALA A 73 13.28 -8.44 2.44
N CYS A 74 12.67 -8.85 3.54
CA CYS A 74 12.49 -10.25 3.93
C CYS A 74 11.54 -11.04 3.02
N TRP A 75 10.41 -10.44 2.58
CA TRP A 75 9.42 -11.14 1.76
C TRP A 75 9.35 -10.63 0.31
N ARG A 76 9.47 -9.32 0.09
CA ARG A 76 9.21 -8.68 -1.22
C ARG A 76 10.30 -8.98 -2.25
N CYS A 77 11.49 -9.37 -1.77
CA CYS A 77 12.62 -9.74 -2.62
C CYS A 77 12.56 -11.21 -3.06
N ASP A 78 11.61 -11.99 -2.53
CA ASP A 78 11.37 -13.35 -2.98
C ASP A 78 10.55 -13.31 -4.28
N PRO A 79 11.09 -13.78 -5.42
CA PRO A 79 10.34 -13.81 -6.67
C PRO A 79 9.15 -14.76 -6.64
N ASN A 80 9.11 -15.71 -5.68
CA ASN A 80 8.05 -16.71 -5.52
C ASN A 80 7.16 -16.43 -4.30
N TRP A 81 7.08 -15.18 -3.85
CA TRP A 81 6.26 -14.79 -2.68
C TRP A 81 4.80 -15.22 -2.80
N ASP A 82 4.28 -15.35 -4.02
CA ASP A 82 2.92 -15.77 -4.35
C ASP A 82 2.69 -17.26 -4.13
N GLN A 83 3.75 -18.07 -4.28
CA GLN A 83 3.77 -19.50 -3.98
C GLN A 83 4.05 -19.76 -2.49
N ASP A 84 4.74 -18.84 -1.82
CA ASP A 84 5.04 -18.89 -0.38
C ASP A 84 4.49 -17.65 0.36
N ARG A 85 3.16 -17.47 0.29
CA ARG A 85 2.50 -16.30 0.88
C ARG A 85 2.77 -16.16 2.37
N GLN A 86 2.82 -17.28 3.07
CA GLN A 86 2.88 -17.31 4.54
C GLN A 86 4.25 -16.88 5.09
N LYS A 87 5.30 -16.86 4.26
CA LYS A 87 6.63 -16.33 4.61
C LYS A 87 6.61 -14.91 5.18
N LEU A 88 5.62 -14.09 4.77
CA LEU A 88 5.44 -12.73 5.31
C LEU A 88 5.38 -12.72 6.84
N ALA A 89 4.82 -13.76 7.45
CA ALA A 89 4.68 -13.83 8.91
C ALA A 89 6.03 -13.93 9.64
N ASP A 90 7.10 -14.35 8.96
CA ASP A 90 8.45 -14.41 9.55
C ASP A 90 9.20 -13.07 9.43
N CYS A 91 8.60 -12.06 8.80
CA CYS A 91 9.25 -10.80 8.49
C CYS A 91 8.86 -9.67 9.46
N ALA A 92 7.96 -9.92 10.41
CA ALA A 92 7.54 -8.92 11.39
C ALA A 92 8.70 -8.54 12.32
N LEU A 93 8.81 -7.24 12.62
CA LEU A 93 9.83 -6.69 13.53
C LEU A 93 9.18 -5.81 14.61
N GLY A 94 9.95 -5.47 15.64
CA GLY A 94 9.48 -4.63 16.75
C GLY A 94 8.60 -5.39 17.75
N PHE A 95 7.69 -4.69 18.42
CA PHE A 95 6.84 -5.30 19.46
C PHE A 95 5.92 -6.40 18.92
N GLY A 96 5.59 -6.39 17.63
CA GLY A 96 4.77 -7.41 16.98
C GLY A 96 5.55 -8.57 16.36
N HIS A 97 6.85 -8.71 16.58
CA HIS A 97 7.70 -9.68 15.87
C HIS A 97 7.31 -11.16 16.05
N GLU A 98 6.58 -11.51 17.11
CA GLU A 98 6.06 -12.88 17.33
C GLU A 98 4.72 -13.15 16.62
N THR A 99 4.16 -12.16 15.91
CA THR A 99 2.87 -12.31 15.23
C THR A 99 3.01 -13.24 14.02
N THR A 100 2.31 -14.37 14.05
CA THR A 100 2.28 -15.37 12.98
C THR A 100 0.98 -15.31 12.15
N GLY A 101 -0.05 -14.62 12.64
CA GLY A 101 -1.35 -14.50 11.98
C GLY A 101 -2.00 -15.86 11.76
N GLY A 102 -2.44 -16.12 10.53
CA GLY A 102 -2.98 -17.39 10.08
C GLY A 102 -1.94 -18.39 9.55
N LYS A 103 -0.64 -18.19 9.80
CA LYS A 103 0.43 -19.10 9.34
C LYS A 103 0.20 -20.53 9.86
N GLY A 104 0.43 -21.52 9.00
CA GLY A 104 0.13 -22.94 9.26
C GLY A 104 -1.34 -23.30 9.07
N GLY A 105 -2.24 -22.30 8.96
CA GLY A 105 -3.63 -22.47 8.57
C GLY A 105 -3.81 -22.67 7.07
N ARG A 106 -5.01 -23.09 6.68
CA ARG A 106 -5.38 -23.18 5.27
C ARG A 106 -5.51 -21.79 4.64
N ILE A 107 -5.21 -21.70 3.35
CA ILE A 107 -5.51 -20.49 2.57
C ILE A 107 -7.01 -20.49 2.28
N TYR A 108 -7.67 -19.40 2.64
CA TYR A 108 -9.07 -19.15 2.29
C TYR A 108 -9.13 -18.02 1.27
N THR A 109 -9.87 -18.22 0.17
CA THR A 109 -9.99 -17.22 -0.89
C THR A 109 -11.37 -16.58 -0.84
N VAL A 110 -11.42 -15.28 -0.58
CA VAL A 110 -12.64 -14.47 -0.70
C VAL A 110 -12.99 -14.34 -2.17
N THR A 111 -14.20 -14.75 -2.51
CA THR A 111 -14.74 -14.73 -3.88
C THR A 111 -15.96 -13.83 -4.02
N ASP A 112 -16.58 -13.44 -2.91
CA ASP A 112 -17.74 -12.56 -2.86
C ASP A 112 -17.42 -11.32 -2.01
N PRO A 113 -17.50 -10.09 -2.58
CA PRO A 113 -17.29 -8.86 -1.83
C PRO A 113 -18.51 -8.41 -1.02
N SER A 114 -19.64 -9.11 -1.09
CA SER A 114 -20.88 -8.77 -0.39
C SER A 114 -20.75 -8.87 1.14
N ASP A 115 -21.62 -8.15 1.83
CA ASP A 115 -21.75 -8.18 3.29
C ASP A 115 -23.22 -8.20 3.72
N ASP A 116 -24.07 -8.88 2.93
CA ASP A 116 -25.52 -8.76 3.03
C ASP A 116 -26.10 -9.51 4.24
N ASN A 117 -25.44 -10.59 4.68
CA ASN A 117 -25.84 -11.37 5.84
C ASN A 117 -24.86 -11.23 7.01
N VAL A 118 -25.09 -10.24 7.87
CA VAL A 118 -24.20 -9.95 9.01
C VAL A 118 -24.27 -11.01 10.11
N LEU A 119 -25.45 -11.62 10.29
CA LEU A 119 -25.71 -12.60 11.36
C LEU A 119 -25.28 -14.01 10.98
N GLU A 120 -25.44 -14.38 9.72
CA GLU A 120 -25.09 -15.70 9.20
C GLU A 120 -24.34 -15.51 7.88
N PRO A 121 -23.10 -15.01 7.94
CA PRO A 121 -22.37 -14.66 6.74
C PRO A 121 -22.21 -15.85 5.79
N ASP A 122 -22.25 -15.57 4.50
CA ASP A 122 -22.19 -16.61 3.48
C ASP A 122 -20.73 -17.04 3.22
N GLU A 123 -20.52 -18.34 3.02
CA GLU A 123 -19.22 -18.86 2.58
C GLU A 123 -18.83 -18.22 1.24
N GLY A 124 -17.57 -17.83 1.10
CA GLY A 124 -17.04 -17.01 0.02
C GLY A 124 -16.84 -15.53 0.39
N THR A 125 -17.48 -15.03 1.45
CA THR A 125 -17.34 -13.63 1.91
C THR A 125 -16.15 -13.43 2.86
N LEU A 126 -15.71 -12.17 3.02
CA LEU A 126 -14.71 -11.81 4.02
C LEU A 126 -15.24 -11.99 5.46
N ARG A 127 -16.52 -11.64 5.71
CA ARG A 127 -17.14 -11.77 7.04
C ARG A 127 -17.16 -13.21 7.51
N TRP A 128 -17.50 -14.15 6.64
CA TRP A 128 -17.45 -15.57 6.98
C TRP A 128 -16.04 -16.01 7.33
N ALA A 129 -15.03 -15.59 6.56
CA ALA A 129 -13.64 -16.00 6.74
C ALA A 129 -13.06 -15.56 8.09
N VAL A 130 -13.28 -14.30 8.47
CA VAL A 130 -12.63 -13.73 9.66
C VAL A 130 -13.20 -14.25 10.98
N ILE A 131 -14.39 -14.86 10.97
CA ILE A 131 -15.04 -15.42 12.17
C ILE A 131 -14.74 -16.90 12.40
N GLN A 132 -14.07 -17.58 11.46
CA GLN A 132 -13.79 -19.01 11.60
C GLN A 132 -12.89 -19.29 12.82
N PRO A 133 -13.11 -20.40 13.55
CA PRO A 133 -12.34 -20.70 14.75
C PRO A 133 -10.89 -21.11 14.46
N GLU A 134 -10.63 -21.74 13.32
CA GLU A 134 -9.28 -22.15 12.94
C GLU A 134 -8.40 -20.99 12.44
N PRO A 135 -7.07 -21.13 12.47
CA PRO A 135 -6.18 -20.19 11.80
C PRO A 135 -6.43 -20.14 10.29
N LEU A 136 -6.56 -18.94 9.73
CA LEU A 136 -6.77 -18.77 8.28
C LEU A 136 -5.85 -17.70 7.69
N TRP A 137 -5.28 -18.04 6.54
CA TRP A 137 -4.61 -17.08 5.65
C TRP A 137 -5.58 -16.66 4.55
N ILE A 138 -6.23 -15.51 4.75
CA ILE A 138 -7.30 -15.01 3.91
C ILE A 138 -6.70 -14.20 2.77
N ILE A 139 -6.97 -14.62 1.53
CA ILE A 139 -6.60 -13.92 0.29
C ILE A 139 -7.86 -13.55 -0.49
N PHE A 140 -7.68 -12.80 -1.57
CA PHE A 140 -8.77 -12.35 -2.44
C PHE A 140 -8.56 -12.90 -3.83
N LYS A 141 -9.66 -13.27 -4.49
CA LYS A 141 -9.63 -13.81 -5.85
C LYS A 141 -9.29 -12.74 -6.89
N ASP A 142 -9.91 -11.57 -6.75
CA ASP A 142 -9.86 -10.46 -7.69
C ASP A 142 -9.85 -9.13 -6.92
N ASP A 143 -9.69 -8.01 -7.65
CA ASP A 143 -9.89 -6.67 -7.10
C ASP A 143 -11.32 -6.51 -6.57
N MET A 144 -11.47 -5.94 -5.38
CA MET A 144 -12.75 -5.89 -4.67
C MET A 144 -12.94 -4.60 -3.90
N LYS A 145 -14.18 -4.10 -3.90
CA LYS A 145 -14.65 -3.06 -2.97
C LYS A 145 -15.72 -3.68 -2.07
N ILE A 146 -15.41 -3.74 -0.78
CA ILE A 146 -16.24 -4.35 0.26
C ILE A 146 -16.84 -3.21 1.11
N GLU A 147 -18.16 -3.08 1.09
CA GLU A 147 -18.88 -2.14 1.94
C GLU A 147 -19.45 -2.89 3.15
N LEU A 148 -18.78 -2.79 4.29
CA LEU A 148 -19.22 -3.44 5.53
C LEU A 148 -20.54 -2.82 6.03
N LYS A 149 -21.58 -3.64 6.21
CA LYS A 149 -22.88 -3.20 6.75
C LYS A 149 -22.79 -2.89 8.23
N GLU A 150 -22.05 -3.71 8.97
CA GLU A 150 -21.74 -3.54 10.39
C GLU A 150 -20.25 -3.82 10.65
N GLU A 151 -19.76 -3.53 11.87
CA GLU A 151 -18.34 -3.78 12.20
C GLU A 151 -17.91 -5.22 11.89
N LEU A 152 -16.75 -5.35 11.27
CA LEU A 152 -16.16 -6.64 10.93
C LEU A 152 -15.34 -7.13 12.12
N MET A 153 -15.97 -7.96 12.96
CA MET A 153 -15.32 -8.60 14.11
C MET A 153 -14.36 -9.68 13.63
N VAL A 154 -13.06 -9.50 13.85
CA VAL A 154 -12.04 -10.47 13.44
C VAL A 154 -11.60 -11.28 14.64
N THR A 155 -11.41 -12.57 14.41
CA THR A 155 -11.04 -13.53 15.44
C THR A 155 -9.53 -13.76 15.48
N SER A 156 -9.02 -14.41 16.53
CA SER A 156 -7.58 -14.68 16.67
C SER A 156 -7.03 -15.56 15.55
N ASN A 157 -5.71 -15.49 15.33
CA ASN A 157 -4.96 -16.30 14.36
C ASN A 157 -5.42 -16.09 12.91
N LYS A 158 -5.56 -14.83 12.50
CA LYS A 158 -5.99 -14.47 11.14
C LYS A 158 -4.92 -13.68 10.42
N THR A 159 -4.73 -13.98 9.16
CA THR A 159 -4.05 -13.08 8.22
C THR A 159 -5.05 -12.62 7.19
N ILE A 160 -5.22 -11.31 7.01
CA ILE A 160 -5.91 -10.70 5.86
C ILE A 160 -4.83 -10.18 4.92
N ASP A 161 -4.61 -10.89 3.82
CA ASP A 161 -3.55 -10.67 2.84
C ASP A 161 -4.12 -10.26 1.49
N ALA A 162 -4.12 -8.94 1.24
CA ALA A 162 -4.56 -8.37 -0.02
C ALA A 162 -3.43 -8.25 -1.06
N ARG A 163 -2.24 -8.84 -0.84
CA ARG A 163 -1.19 -8.84 -1.88
C ARG A 163 -1.67 -9.57 -3.13
N GLY A 164 -1.50 -8.91 -4.28
CA GLY A 164 -1.91 -9.42 -5.59
C GLY A 164 -3.28 -8.91 -6.06
N CYS A 165 -4.05 -8.26 -5.19
CA CYS A 165 -5.35 -7.67 -5.50
C CYS A 165 -5.45 -6.25 -4.94
N ASN A 166 -6.26 -5.41 -5.56
CA ASN A 166 -6.58 -4.07 -5.07
C ASN A 166 -7.89 -4.13 -4.26
N VAL A 167 -7.77 -4.34 -2.95
CA VAL A 167 -8.91 -4.55 -2.06
C VAL A 167 -9.19 -3.31 -1.21
N HIS A 168 -10.41 -2.79 -1.32
CA HIS A 168 -10.88 -1.61 -0.59
C HIS A 168 -12.00 -2.00 0.36
N ILE A 169 -11.86 -1.69 1.64
CA ILE A 169 -12.97 -1.61 2.60
C ILE A 169 -13.38 -0.15 2.69
N GLU A 170 -14.56 0.18 2.17
CA GLU A 170 -14.95 1.58 1.91
C GLU A 170 -16.45 1.83 2.00
N GLY A 171 -16.85 2.98 2.54
CA GLY A 171 -18.24 3.46 2.59
C GLY A 171 -19.13 2.74 3.62
N GLY A 172 -18.57 1.75 4.30
CA GLY A 172 -19.22 0.93 5.33
C GLY A 172 -18.65 1.17 6.72
N ALA A 173 -18.92 0.22 7.62
CA ALA A 173 -18.29 0.14 8.93
C ALA A 173 -16.79 -0.18 8.85
N GLN A 174 -16.14 -0.32 10.02
CA GLN A 174 -14.72 -0.58 10.16
C GLN A 174 -14.40 -2.04 10.53
N ILE A 175 -13.10 -2.39 10.50
CA ILE A 175 -12.57 -3.63 11.06
C ILE A 175 -12.38 -3.44 12.56
N THR A 176 -12.85 -4.40 13.36
CA THR A 176 -12.77 -4.34 14.82
C THR A 176 -12.00 -5.53 15.37
N LEU A 177 -10.93 -5.24 16.12
CA LEU A 177 -10.10 -6.22 16.83
C LEU A 177 -10.32 -6.05 18.34
N GLN A 178 -11.17 -6.89 18.93
CA GLN A 178 -11.47 -6.84 20.37
C GLN A 178 -11.18 -8.19 21.02
N TYR A 179 -10.40 -8.19 22.10
CA TYR A 179 -10.06 -9.39 22.88
C TYR A 179 -9.47 -10.54 22.05
N VAL A 180 -8.72 -10.20 21.00
CA VAL A 180 -8.09 -11.13 20.07
C VAL A 180 -6.60 -10.89 19.97
N GLN A 181 -5.88 -11.91 19.50
CA GLN A 181 -4.43 -11.89 19.37
C GLN A 181 -4.00 -12.54 18.05
N ASN A 182 -2.73 -12.32 17.71
CA ASN A 182 -2.08 -12.97 16.57
C ASN A 182 -2.80 -12.69 15.23
N ILE A 183 -2.85 -11.41 14.84
CA ILE A 183 -3.54 -10.96 13.64
C ILE A 183 -2.57 -10.19 12.74
N ILE A 184 -2.56 -10.51 11.45
CA ILE A 184 -1.84 -9.77 10.41
C ILE A 184 -2.86 -9.18 9.44
N ILE A 185 -2.83 -7.87 9.22
CA ILE A 185 -3.61 -7.20 8.17
C ILE A 185 -2.59 -6.49 7.27
N CYS A 186 -2.53 -6.88 6.00
CA CYS A 186 -1.52 -6.38 5.07
C CYS A 186 -2.10 -6.07 3.69
N ASN A 187 -1.56 -5.01 3.06
CA ASN A 187 -1.90 -4.58 1.71
C ASN A 187 -3.39 -4.24 1.47
N LEU A 188 -4.14 -3.98 2.53
CA LEU A 188 -5.57 -3.65 2.49
C LEU A 188 -5.78 -2.12 2.51
N HIS A 189 -6.66 -1.61 1.65
CA HIS A 189 -7.05 -0.21 1.66
C HIS A 189 -8.31 -0.05 2.51
N VAL A 190 -8.27 0.78 3.55
CA VAL A 190 -9.44 1.10 4.38
C VAL A 190 -9.64 2.62 4.33
N ARG A 191 -10.80 3.07 3.85
CA ARG A 191 -11.09 4.50 3.69
C ARG A 191 -12.58 4.80 3.83
N ASP A 192 -12.91 6.06 4.05
CA ASP A 192 -14.30 6.55 4.08
C ASP A 192 -15.23 5.72 4.97
N THR A 193 -14.72 5.24 6.10
CA THR A 193 -15.51 4.48 7.08
C THR A 193 -16.55 5.39 7.73
N VAL A 194 -17.77 4.88 7.87
CA VAL A 194 -18.92 5.61 8.40
C VAL A 194 -19.42 4.92 9.66
N SER A 195 -19.75 5.71 10.68
CA SER A 195 -20.49 5.25 11.86
C SER A 195 -21.78 4.58 11.40
N LYS A 196 -21.97 3.31 11.77
CA LYS A 196 -23.24 2.60 11.60
C LYS A 196 -24.01 2.62 12.91
N GLU A 197 -25.32 2.34 12.85
CA GLU A 197 -26.18 2.33 14.04
C GLU A 197 -25.74 1.27 15.07
N GLY A 198 -24.93 0.30 14.63
CA GLY A 198 -24.56 -0.84 15.43
C GLY A 198 -25.64 -1.91 15.35
N GLY A 199 -25.25 -3.15 15.55
CA GLY A 199 -26.16 -4.28 15.38
C GLY A 199 -25.63 -5.53 16.03
N MET A 200 -26.43 -6.59 15.95
CA MET A 200 -25.99 -7.91 16.34
C MET A 200 -25.09 -8.48 15.24
N VAL A 201 -23.87 -8.88 15.60
CA VAL A 201 -22.93 -9.57 14.70
C VAL A 201 -22.53 -10.92 15.30
N ARG A 202 -22.26 -11.91 14.45
CA ARG A 202 -21.89 -13.25 14.91
C ARG A 202 -20.43 -13.31 15.37
N GLY A 203 -20.20 -13.95 16.51
CA GLY A 203 -18.90 -14.28 17.08
C GLY A 203 -18.49 -15.75 16.93
N LEU A 204 -17.30 -16.08 17.45
CA LEU A 204 -16.59 -17.36 17.32
C LEU A 204 -17.35 -18.61 17.78
N ASP A 205 -18.08 -18.50 18.88
CA ASP A 205 -18.81 -19.58 19.56
C ASP A 205 -20.30 -19.62 19.18
N GLY A 206 -20.69 -18.85 18.15
CA GLY A 206 -22.09 -18.59 17.84
C GLY A 206 -22.72 -17.55 18.77
N SER A 207 -21.96 -16.92 19.68
CA SER A 207 -22.42 -15.74 20.40
C SER A 207 -22.76 -14.61 19.45
N LEU A 208 -23.72 -13.79 19.86
CA LEU A 208 -24.04 -12.55 19.17
C LEU A 208 -23.42 -11.39 19.95
N TRP A 209 -22.67 -10.55 19.27
CA TRP A 209 -22.07 -9.35 19.80
C TRP A 209 -22.90 -8.15 19.40
N THR A 210 -23.18 -7.27 20.35
CA THR A 210 -23.71 -5.93 20.04
C THR A 210 -22.54 -5.04 19.66
N THR A 211 -22.51 -4.56 18.42
CA THR A 211 -21.53 -3.57 17.98
C THR A 211 -22.07 -2.17 18.26
N TYR A 212 -21.17 -1.23 18.54
CA TYR A 212 -21.50 0.18 18.56
C TYR A 212 -20.44 0.89 17.73
N SER A 213 -20.74 1.10 16.46
CA SER A 213 -19.79 1.68 15.53
C SER A 213 -19.69 3.18 15.79
N GLN A 214 -18.57 3.60 16.37
CA GLN A 214 -18.24 5.01 16.56
C GLN A 214 -17.21 5.47 15.53
N ARG A 215 -17.42 6.66 14.99
CA ARG A 215 -16.44 7.35 14.15
C ARG A 215 -15.32 7.90 15.03
N TRP A 216 -14.12 7.35 14.87
CA TRP A 216 -12.89 7.90 15.46
C TRP A 216 -12.28 8.99 14.57
#